data_AF-A0AA42T7P4-F1
#
_entry.id   AF-A0AA42T7P4-F1
#
_cell.length_a   1.000
_cell.length_b   1.000
_cell.length_c   1.000
_cell.angle_alpha   90.00
_cell.angle_beta   90.00
_cell.angle_gamma   90.00
#
_symmetry.space_group_name_H-M   'P 1'
#
loop_
_entity.id
_entity.type
_entity.pdbx_description
1 polymer ?
#
loop_
_entity_poly.entity_id
_entity_poly.type
_entity_poly.pdbx_seq_one_letter_code
_entity_poly.pdbx_strand_id
1 'polypeptide(L)'
;MSLTKQQLMGLIGALLLFIGVFMPVASLPIMGPVTMLVGGNIDGYLILGLSIVSIIVIFMHQFRALLLTGGISLAILLFKLYQFISKFRDAKKEVVSSLEGNPFASMAGTLIDSVQIQFGWAVLVVASVILIFSVFYRDSEGEEYLPLAAEPKSNMDQQSLPSHSILNQQPQLNSHVVTRDAFSYYADSSSLNNENDIEYKSCPHCAENIKITAIKCKHCGGMIDE
;
A
#
# COMPACT_ATOMS: atom_id res chain seq x y z
N MET A 1 -10.84 1.87 14.42
CA MET A 1 -9.67 1.32 13.71
C MET A 1 -8.90 2.49 13.12
N SER A 2 -7.74 2.82 13.68
CA SER A 2 -6.81 3.73 13.01
C SER A 2 -6.18 2.98 11.85
N LEU A 3 -6.35 3.46 10.62
CA LEU A 3 -5.62 2.93 9.47
C LEU A 3 -4.17 3.36 9.57
N THR A 4 -3.24 2.42 9.40
CA THR A 4 -1.83 2.77 9.29
C THR A 4 -1.58 3.51 7.98
N LYS A 5 -0.55 4.35 7.92
CA LYS A 5 -0.18 5.09 6.69
C LYS A 5 0.10 4.13 5.51
N GLN A 6 0.67 2.97 5.81
CA GLN A 6 0.90 1.88 4.85
C GLN A 6 -0.40 1.32 4.28
N GLN A 7 -1.33 0.94 5.16
CA GLN A 7 -2.63 0.42 4.76
C GLN A 7 -3.41 1.44 3.96
N LEU A 8 -3.34 2.73 4.33
CA LEU A 8 -3.97 3.81 3.59
C LEU A 8 -3.42 3.91 2.16
N MET A 9 -2.10 3.94 1.99
CA MET A 9 -1.45 3.98 0.66
C MET A 9 -1.80 2.75 -0.18
N GLY A 10 -1.75 1.55 0.40
CA GLY A 10 -2.13 0.30 -0.26
C GLY A 10 -3.62 0.30 -0.66
N LEU A 11 -4.50 0.76 0.22
CA LEU A 11 -5.94 0.86 -0.03
C LEU A 11 -6.23 1.82 -1.17
N ILE A 12 -5.59 3.00 -1.16
CA ILE A 12 -5.70 3.98 -2.25
C ILE A 12 -5.28 3.33 -3.56
N GLY A 13 -4.12 2.67 -3.61
CA GLY A 13 -3.65 1.98 -4.81
C GLY A 13 -4.62 0.89 -5.31
N ALA A 14 -5.12 0.05 -4.40
CA ALA A 14 -6.06 -1.03 -4.74
C ALA A 14 -7.41 -0.49 -5.25
N LEU A 15 -7.90 0.59 -4.65
CA LEU A 15 -9.14 1.24 -5.03
C LEU A 15 -8.98 1.98 -6.37
N LEU A 16 -7.86 2.65 -6.59
CA LEU A 16 -7.52 3.26 -7.87
C LEU A 16 -7.42 2.20 -8.98
N LEU A 17 -6.85 1.03 -8.68
CA LEU A 17 -6.75 -0.08 -9.62
C LEU A 17 -8.14 -0.64 -9.96
N PHE A 18 -8.98 -0.84 -8.95
CA PHE A 18 -10.38 -1.27 -9.13
C PHE A 18 -11.15 -0.30 -10.04
N ILE A 19 -11.09 1.01 -9.76
CA ILE A 19 -11.76 2.04 -10.58
C ILE A 19 -11.14 2.11 -11.98
N GLY A 20 -9.82 1.99 -12.07
CA GLY A 20 -9.08 2.04 -13.33
C GLY A 20 -9.48 0.96 -14.33
N VAL A 21 -9.93 -0.21 -13.88
CA VAL A 21 -10.41 -1.28 -14.77
C VAL A 21 -11.67 -0.87 -15.55
N PHE A 22 -12.51 -0.03 -14.94
CA PHE A 22 -13.71 0.51 -15.58
C PHE A 22 -13.46 1.79 -16.39
N MET A 23 -12.27 2.38 -16.25
CA MET A 23 -11.88 3.52 -17.06
C MET A 23 -11.67 3.10 -18.52
N PRO A 24 -12.02 3.98 -19.46
CA PRO A 24 -11.91 3.64 -20.86
C PRO A 24 -10.43 3.73 -21.28
N VAL A 25 -9.98 2.68 -21.98
CA VAL A 25 -8.56 2.45 -22.31
C VAL A 25 -8.22 2.87 -23.74
N ALA A 26 -9.21 2.86 -24.62
CA ALA A 26 -9.10 3.34 -25.99
C ALA A 26 -10.47 3.87 -26.47
N SER A 27 -10.47 4.87 -27.33
CA SER A 27 -11.66 5.23 -28.12
C SER A 27 -11.47 4.76 -29.55
N LEU A 28 -12.41 3.95 -30.01
CA LEU A 28 -12.52 3.63 -31.42
C LEU A 28 -13.52 4.60 -32.08
N PRO A 29 -13.20 5.15 -33.26
CA PRO A 29 -14.05 6.16 -33.90
C PRO A 29 -15.46 5.65 -34.24
N ILE A 30 -15.64 4.33 -34.40
CA ILE A 30 -16.93 3.71 -34.75
C ILE A 30 -17.62 3.06 -33.54
N MET A 31 -16.85 2.53 -32.58
CA MET A 31 -17.38 1.78 -31.44
C MET A 31 -17.43 2.56 -30.12
N GLY A 32 -16.90 3.79 -30.11
CA GLY A 32 -16.84 4.62 -28.91
C GLY A 32 -15.73 4.20 -27.93
N PRO A 33 -15.78 4.68 -26.68
CA PRO A 33 -14.82 4.32 -25.64
C PRO A 33 -15.00 2.85 -25.23
N VAL A 34 -13.91 2.08 -25.33
CA VAL A 34 -13.85 0.69 -24.88
C VAL A 34 -13.07 0.62 -23.58
N THR A 35 -13.57 -0.17 -22.64
CA THR A 35 -12.87 -0.51 -21.40
C THR A 35 -12.14 -1.84 -21.55
N MET A 36 -11.24 -2.16 -20.62
CA MET A 36 -10.49 -3.42 -20.67
C MET A 36 -11.37 -4.67 -20.54
N LEU A 37 -12.59 -4.51 -20.02
CA LEU A 37 -13.59 -5.56 -19.84
C LEU A 37 -14.40 -5.83 -21.12
N VAL A 38 -14.63 -4.79 -21.92
CA VAL A 38 -15.46 -4.86 -23.13
C VAL A 38 -14.59 -5.33 -24.30
N GLY A 39 -14.51 -6.65 -24.47
CA GLY A 39 -13.73 -7.28 -25.54
C GLY A 39 -13.51 -8.79 -25.43
N GLY A 40 -14.13 -9.45 -24.44
CA GLY A 40 -14.02 -10.91 -24.26
C GLY A 40 -12.66 -11.42 -23.78
N ASN A 41 -11.73 -10.51 -23.47
CA ASN A 41 -10.42 -10.87 -22.96
C ASN A 41 -10.49 -11.10 -21.45
N ILE A 42 -10.02 -12.27 -21.01
CA ILE A 42 -9.96 -12.67 -19.59
C ILE A 42 -9.11 -11.72 -18.74
N ASP A 43 -8.23 -10.95 -19.37
CA ASP A 43 -7.22 -10.14 -18.68
C ASP A 43 -7.84 -8.98 -17.87
N GLY A 44 -8.93 -8.38 -18.36
CA GLY A 44 -9.64 -7.34 -17.61
C GLY A 44 -10.25 -7.88 -16.32
N TYR A 45 -10.85 -9.09 -16.40
CA TYR A 45 -11.36 -9.79 -15.22
C TYR A 45 -10.24 -10.26 -14.28
N LEU A 46 -9.09 -10.63 -14.83
CA LEU A 46 -7.91 -10.99 -14.04
C LEU A 46 -7.41 -9.80 -13.22
N ILE A 47 -7.28 -8.62 -13.83
CA ILE A 47 -6.87 -7.38 -13.14
C ILE A 47 -7.91 -6.96 -12.10
N LEU A 48 -9.20 -7.10 -12.40
CA LEU A 48 -10.28 -6.86 -11.45
C LEU A 48 -10.17 -7.81 -10.24
N GLY A 49 -9.92 -9.10 -10.49
CA GLY A 49 -9.69 -10.10 -9.44
C GLY A 49 -8.46 -9.76 -8.59
N LEU A 50 -7.35 -9.37 -9.22
CA LEU A 50 -6.14 -8.93 -8.54
C LEU A 50 -6.37 -7.70 -7.64
N SER A 51 -7.25 -6.78 -8.03
CA SER A 51 -7.60 -5.63 -7.19
C SER A 51 -8.35 -6.06 -5.93
N ILE A 52 -9.33 -6.95 -6.06
CA ILE A 52 -10.10 -7.47 -4.92
C ILE A 52 -9.20 -8.27 -3.98
N VAL A 53 -8.36 -9.15 -4.54
CA VAL A 53 -7.35 -9.90 -3.77
C VAL A 53 -6.41 -8.94 -3.05
N SER A 54 -5.98 -7.84 -3.69
CA SER A 54 -5.13 -6.84 -3.03
C SER A 54 -5.82 -6.17 -1.85
N ILE A 55 -7.11 -5.86 -1.95
CA ILE A 55 -7.89 -5.33 -0.80
C ILE A 55 -7.90 -6.35 0.35
N ILE A 56 -8.16 -7.63 0.06
CA ILE A 56 -8.17 -8.70 1.07
C ILE A 56 -6.79 -8.83 1.73
N VAL A 57 -5.72 -8.81 0.95
CA VAL A 57 -4.33 -8.91 1.44
C VAL A 57 -3.96 -7.74 2.37
N ILE A 58 -4.48 -6.53 2.11
CA ILE A 58 -4.30 -5.36 3.00
C ILE A 58 -4.93 -5.61 4.37
N PHE A 59 -6.13 -6.21 4.41
CA PHE A 59 -6.79 -6.59 5.66
C PHE A 59 -6.11 -7.77 6.37
N MET A 60 -5.47 -8.67 5.62
CA MET A 60 -4.67 -9.76 6.19
C MET A 60 -3.27 -9.31 6.66
N HIS A 61 -2.95 -8.02 6.57
CA HIS A 61 -1.64 -7.45 6.93
C HIS A 61 -0.44 -8.08 6.18
N GLN A 62 -0.67 -8.79 5.07
CA GLN A 62 0.38 -9.47 4.31
C GLN A 62 0.97 -8.60 3.20
N PHE A 63 1.66 -7.52 3.56
CA PHE A 63 2.15 -6.53 2.58
C PHE A 63 3.16 -7.09 1.56
N ARG A 64 3.86 -8.19 1.86
CA ARG A 64 4.72 -8.86 0.87
C ARG A 64 3.94 -9.45 -0.30
N ALA A 65 2.75 -9.97 -0.04
CA ALA A 65 1.87 -10.47 -1.09
C ALA A 65 1.35 -9.34 -1.97
N LEU A 66 1.23 -8.12 -1.42
CA LEU A 66 0.86 -6.92 -2.17
C LEU A 66 1.87 -6.56 -3.28
N LEU A 67 3.16 -6.82 -3.05
CA LEU A 67 4.19 -6.63 -4.06
C LEU A 67 3.99 -7.57 -5.24
N LEU A 68 3.56 -8.80 -4.97
CA LEU A 68 3.31 -9.81 -5.99
C LEU A 68 2.05 -9.47 -6.78
N THR A 69 0.94 -9.09 -6.13
CA THR A 69 -0.29 -8.70 -6.84
C THR A 69 -0.10 -7.40 -7.62
N GLY A 70 0.57 -6.39 -7.04
CA GLY A 70 0.91 -5.13 -7.71
C GLY A 70 1.87 -5.34 -8.88
N GLY A 71 2.94 -6.11 -8.69
CA GLY A 71 3.92 -6.44 -9.74
C GLY A 71 3.32 -7.24 -10.88
N ILE A 72 2.52 -8.28 -10.59
CA ILE A 72 1.82 -9.07 -11.61
C ILE A 72 0.86 -8.18 -12.40
N SER A 73 0.08 -7.32 -11.73
CA SER A 73 -0.83 -6.40 -12.41
C SER A 73 -0.08 -5.47 -13.38
N LEU A 74 1.05 -4.90 -12.94
CA LEU A 74 1.87 -4.02 -13.76
C LEU A 74 2.45 -4.76 -14.97
N ALA A 75 2.96 -5.98 -14.77
CA ALA A 75 3.51 -6.80 -15.85
C ALA A 75 2.46 -7.12 -16.92
N ILE A 76 1.23 -7.49 -16.51
CA ILE A 76 0.12 -7.73 -17.43
C ILE A 76 -0.22 -6.45 -18.20
N LEU A 77 -0.34 -5.31 -17.52
CA LEU A 77 -0.65 -4.03 -18.15
C LEU A 77 0.41 -3.65 -19.20
N LEU A 78 1.70 -3.79 -18.88
CA LEU A 78 2.79 -3.49 -19.81
C LEU A 78 2.76 -4.42 -21.03
N PHE A 79 2.54 -5.72 -20.81
CA PHE A 79 2.42 -6.68 -21.91
C PHE A 79 1.22 -6.35 -22.82
N LYS A 80 0.09 -5.96 -22.25
CA LYS A 80 -1.10 -5.57 -23.01
C LYS A 80 -0.91 -4.27 -23.77
N LEU A 81 -0.22 -3.30 -23.17
CA LEU A 81 0.14 -2.07 -23.86
C LEU A 81 1.04 -2.37 -25.07
N TYR A 82 2.02 -3.25 -24.91
CA TYR A 82 2.87 -3.69 -26.02
C TYR A 82 2.05 -4.40 -27.12
N GLN A 83 1.17 -5.33 -26.75
CA GLN A 83 0.29 -6.03 -27.69
C GLN A 83 -0.66 -5.08 -28.42
N PHE A 84 -1.18 -4.07 -27.72
CA PHE A 84 -2.05 -3.05 -28.31
C PHE A 84 -1.28 -2.22 -29.34
N ILE A 85 -0.08 -1.74 -28.98
CA ILE A 85 0.78 -0.96 -29.89
C ILE A 85 1.16 -1.79 -31.12
N SER A 86 1.49 -3.09 -30.95
CA SER A 86 1.83 -3.95 -32.09
C SER A 86 0.63 -4.19 -33.00
N LYS A 87 -0.53 -4.57 -32.44
CA LYS A 87 -1.75 -4.78 -33.24
C LYS A 87 -2.23 -3.51 -33.92
N PHE A 88 -2.08 -2.36 -33.27
CA PHE A 88 -2.43 -1.07 -33.86
C PHE A 88 -1.52 -0.74 -35.06
N ARG A 89 -0.21 -1.00 -34.94
CA ARG A 89 0.73 -0.84 -36.06
C ARG A 89 0.38 -1.74 -37.24
N ASP A 90 0.01 -2.98 -36.97
CA ASP A 90 -0.35 -3.94 -38.01
C ASP A 90 -1.68 -3.56 -38.67
N ALA A 91 -2.70 -3.19 -37.88
CA ALA A 91 -3.98 -2.70 -38.38
C ALA A 91 -3.83 -1.44 -39.24
N LYS A 92 -2.96 -0.49 -38.83
CA LYS A 92 -2.67 0.70 -39.64
C LYS A 92 -2.07 0.33 -40.99
N LYS A 93 -1.12 -0.61 -41.02
CA LYS A 93 -0.50 -1.07 -42.27
C LYS A 93 -1.51 -1.76 -43.17
N GLU A 94 -2.32 -2.66 -42.62
CA GLU A 94 -3.31 -3.43 -43.37
C GLU A 94 -4.37 -2.53 -44.00
N VAL A 95 -4.89 -1.54 -43.25
CA VAL A 95 -5.87 -0.62 -43.81
C VAL A 95 -5.24 0.30 -44.86
N VAL A 96 -4.02 0.79 -44.64
CA VAL A 96 -3.35 1.63 -45.65
C VAL A 96 -3.05 0.83 -46.93
N SER A 97 -2.56 -0.40 -46.82
CA SER A 97 -2.30 -1.26 -47.98
C SER A 97 -3.57 -1.70 -48.69
N SER A 98 -4.67 -1.94 -47.95
CA SER A 98 -5.96 -2.32 -48.54
C SER A 98 -6.66 -1.18 -49.27
N LEU A 99 -6.21 0.07 -49.06
CA LEU A 99 -6.69 1.25 -49.76
C LEU A 99 -5.64 1.86 -50.71
N GLU A 100 -4.49 1.22 -50.92
CA GLU A 100 -3.52 1.68 -51.92
C GLU A 100 -4.17 1.74 -53.31
N GLY A 101 -4.30 2.97 -53.84
CA GLY A 101 -4.96 3.24 -55.12
C GLY A 101 -6.39 3.78 -55.03
N ASN A 102 -6.98 3.90 -53.84
CA ASN A 102 -8.31 4.49 -53.65
C ASN A 102 -8.21 5.95 -53.15
N PRO A 103 -8.97 6.92 -53.70
CA PRO A 103 -8.99 8.31 -53.21
C PRO A 103 -9.34 8.46 -51.71
N PHE A 104 -9.94 7.45 -51.07
CA PHE A 104 -10.26 7.45 -49.63
C PHE A 104 -9.12 6.98 -48.71
N ALA A 105 -7.98 6.53 -49.24
CA ALA A 105 -6.86 6.05 -48.43
C ALA A 105 -6.34 7.10 -47.43
N SER A 106 -6.29 8.36 -47.87
CA SER A 106 -5.84 9.48 -47.03
C SER A 106 -6.83 9.76 -45.89
N MET A 107 -8.14 9.72 -46.15
CA MET A 107 -9.17 9.83 -45.11
C MET A 107 -9.09 8.67 -44.12
N ALA A 108 -8.93 7.44 -44.59
CA ALA A 108 -8.77 6.27 -43.72
C ALA A 108 -7.53 6.40 -42.82
N GLY A 109 -6.41 6.90 -43.36
CA GLY A 109 -5.22 7.21 -42.59
C GLY A 109 -5.49 8.22 -41.47
N THR A 110 -6.18 9.34 -41.78
CA THR A 110 -6.54 10.35 -40.76
C THR A 110 -7.50 9.83 -39.70
N LEU A 111 -8.44 8.94 -40.06
CA LEU A 111 -9.37 8.34 -39.10
C LEU A 111 -8.65 7.33 -38.19
N ILE A 112 -7.68 6.56 -38.70
CA ILE A 112 -6.90 5.63 -37.88
C ILE A 112 -5.97 6.39 -36.93
N ASP A 113 -5.40 7.51 -37.38
CA ASP A 113 -4.56 8.37 -36.53
C ASP A 113 -5.36 9.05 -35.41
N SER A 114 -6.70 9.04 -35.48
CA SER A 114 -7.58 9.56 -34.41
C SER A 114 -7.78 8.59 -33.24
N VAL A 115 -7.25 7.35 -33.29
CA VAL A 115 -7.29 6.43 -32.15
C VAL A 115 -6.42 6.99 -31.03
N GLN A 116 -7.08 7.48 -29.99
CA GLN A 116 -6.43 8.07 -28.82
C GLN A 116 -6.25 7.03 -27.72
N ILE A 117 -5.04 6.95 -27.18
CA ILE A 117 -4.78 6.28 -25.91
C ILE A 117 -5.45 7.10 -24.82
N GLN A 118 -6.40 6.50 -24.11
CA GLN A 118 -7.16 7.18 -23.08
C GLN A 118 -6.52 7.06 -21.70
N PHE A 119 -7.00 7.88 -20.76
CA PHE A 119 -6.47 7.97 -19.40
C PHE A 119 -6.56 6.66 -18.61
N GLY A 120 -7.37 5.67 -19.03
CA GLY A 120 -7.47 4.38 -18.34
C GLY A 120 -6.12 3.68 -18.15
N TRP A 121 -5.23 3.75 -19.15
CA TRP A 121 -3.88 3.20 -19.02
C TRP A 121 -3.05 3.91 -17.95
N ALA A 122 -3.10 5.23 -17.92
CA ALA A 122 -2.36 6.03 -16.95
C ALA A 122 -2.85 5.73 -15.52
N VAL A 123 -4.17 5.69 -15.31
CA VAL A 123 -4.76 5.39 -14.00
C VAL A 123 -4.36 3.99 -13.53
N LEU A 124 -4.43 2.99 -14.40
CA LEU A 124 -4.04 1.61 -14.07
C LEU A 124 -2.55 1.48 -13.72
N VAL A 125 -1.67 2.08 -14.52
CA VAL A 125 -0.23 2.04 -14.27
C VAL A 125 0.12 2.77 -12.97
N VAL A 126 -0.44 3.96 -12.75
CA VAL A 126 -0.23 4.74 -11.52
C VAL A 126 -0.73 3.95 -10.30
N ALA A 127 -1.89 3.31 -10.39
CA ALA A 127 -2.43 2.47 -9.33
C ALA A 127 -1.50 1.31 -8.97
N SER A 128 -1.02 0.58 -9.98
CA SER A 128 -0.07 -0.53 -9.79
C SER A 128 1.25 -0.05 -9.20
N VAL A 129 1.75 1.12 -9.61
CA VAL A 129 2.97 1.72 -9.02
C VAL A 129 2.74 2.07 -7.56
N ILE A 130 1.61 2.69 -7.21
CA ILE A 130 1.27 3.02 -5.80
C ILE A 130 1.20 1.74 -4.95
N LEU A 131 0.60 0.66 -5.45
CA LEU A 131 0.55 -0.62 -4.75
C LEU A 131 1.95 -1.18 -4.47
N ILE A 132 2.84 -1.15 -5.46
CA ILE A 132 4.24 -1.59 -5.29
C ILE A 132 4.95 -0.68 -4.29
N PHE A 133 4.72 0.64 -4.38
CA PHE A 133 5.37 1.63 -3.52
C PHE A 133 4.91 1.55 -2.06
N SER A 134 3.68 1.11 -1.80
CA SER A 134 3.14 0.96 -0.44
C SER A 134 3.95 0.00 0.44
N VAL A 135 4.66 -0.96 -0.19
CA VAL A 135 5.50 -1.94 0.51
C VAL A 135 6.78 -1.29 1.09
N PHE A 136 7.23 -0.19 0.49
CA PHE A 136 8.45 0.50 0.92
C PHE A 136 8.23 1.39 2.14
N TYR A 137 7.01 1.87 2.38
CA TYR A 137 6.68 2.76 3.50
C TYR A 137 6.47 2.00 4.82
N ARG A 138 7.31 1.00 5.13
CA ARG A 138 7.24 0.26 6.40
C ARG A 138 7.52 1.18 7.59
N ASP A 139 6.45 1.73 8.14
CA ASP A 139 6.35 2.27 9.49
C ASP A 139 6.89 1.20 10.45
N SER A 140 7.93 1.58 11.19
CA SER A 140 8.71 0.72 12.06
C SER A 140 8.00 0.52 13.40
N GLU A 141 6.81 -0.05 13.38
CA GLU A 141 6.13 -0.52 14.59
C GLU A 141 5.83 -2.00 14.33
N GLY A 142 6.49 -2.85 15.12
CA GLY A 142 6.89 -4.21 14.77
C GLY A 142 5.80 -5.13 14.24
N GLU A 143 6.17 -5.96 13.26
CA GLU A 143 5.82 -7.37 13.35
C GLU A 143 6.85 -8.25 12.65
N GLU A 144 7.09 -9.35 13.33
CA GLU A 144 8.13 -10.33 13.23
C GLU A 144 8.19 -11.00 11.85
N TYR A 145 9.39 -11.06 11.30
CA TYR A 145 9.69 -11.86 10.14
C TYR A 145 9.59 -13.33 10.55
N LEU A 146 8.67 -14.12 9.98
CA LEU A 146 8.90 -15.56 9.86
C LEU A 146 9.30 -15.84 8.40
N PRO A 147 10.51 -16.38 8.17
CA PRO A 147 11.17 -16.32 6.88
C PRO A 147 10.56 -17.33 5.90
N LEU A 148 10.73 -17.00 4.62
CA LEU A 148 10.83 -18.00 3.56
C LEU A 148 11.80 -19.11 3.99
N ALA A 149 11.28 -20.27 4.40
CA ALA A 149 11.86 -21.55 4.02
C ALA A 149 11.29 -21.82 2.61
N ALA A 150 11.98 -21.56 1.50
CA ALA A 150 13.16 -22.30 1.08
C ALA A 150 12.98 -23.78 1.44
N GLU A 151 12.21 -24.49 0.63
CA GLU A 151 12.08 -25.95 0.67
C GLU A 151 13.49 -26.58 0.66
N PRO A 152 13.94 -27.26 1.72
CA PRO A 152 15.07 -28.16 1.64
C PRO A 152 14.54 -29.54 1.22
N LYS A 153 15.09 -30.07 0.13
CA LYS A 153 14.91 -31.46 -0.30
C LYS A 153 15.21 -32.40 0.87
N SER A 154 14.27 -33.27 1.24
CA SER A 154 14.56 -34.40 2.14
C SER A 154 14.00 -35.70 1.57
N ASN A 155 14.88 -36.43 0.87
CA ASN A 155 14.81 -37.88 0.85
C ASN A 155 15.13 -38.43 2.25
N MET A 156 14.56 -39.61 2.53
CA MET A 156 15.02 -40.64 3.46
C MET A 156 14.81 -40.47 4.98
N ASP A 157 13.91 -41.33 5.45
CA ASP A 157 14.06 -42.31 6.55
C ASP A 157 14.11 -41.86 8.04
N GLN A 158 13.02 -42.29 8.73
CA GLN A 158 13.00 -43.12 9.95
C GLN A 158 13.84 -42.73 11.18
N GLN A 159 13.16 -42.41 12.32
CA GLN A 159 13.06 -43.26 13.54
C GLN A 159 12.68 -42.49 14.84
N SER A 160 11.56 -42.94 15.43
CA SER A 160 11.18 -43.11 16.86
C SER A 160 11.90 -42.42 18.05
N LEU A 161 11.09 -41.67 18.84
CA LEU A 161 10.78 -41.77 20.31
C LEU A 161 11.89 -41.62 21.41
N PRO A 162 11.56 -41.47 22.73
CA PRO A 162 11.54 -40.24 23.55
C PRO A 162 12.57 -40.21 24.72
N SER A 163 12.56 -39.16 25.59
CA SER A 163 12.63 -39.20 27.08
C SER A 163 13.56 -38.22 27.86
N HIS A 164 13.07 -37.80 29.05
CA HIS A 164 13.72 -37.36 30.32
C HIS A 164 14.17 -35.89 30.66
N SER A 165 13.42 -35.30 31.62
CA SER A 165 13.76 -34.55 32.88
C SER A 165 15.20 -34.01 33.12
N ILE A 166 15.46 -32.83 33.74
CA ILE A 166 15.40 -32.52 35.21
C ILE A 166 15.66 -31.01 35.52
N LEU A 167 14.88 -30.46 36.48
CA LEU A 167 15.15 -29.54 37.62
C LEU A 167 16.31 -28.50 37.60
N ASN A 168 16.01 -27.23 37.94
CA ASN A 168 16.83 -26.44 38.89
C ASN A 168 16.03 -25.26 39.54
N GLN A 169 16.32 -24.95 40.81
CA GLN A 169 15.59 -24.05 41.72
C GLN A 169 16.41 -22.81 42.16
N GLN A 170 15.72 -21.67 42.37
CA GLN A 170 15.88 -20.59 43.39
C GLN A 170 16.96 -19.48 43.25
N PRO A 171 16.87 -18.28 43.94
CA PRO A 171 15.73 -17.57 44.60
C PRO A 171 15.64 -15.99 44.48
N GLN A 172 14.40 -15.47 44.61
CA GLN A 172 13.85 -14.26 45.32
C GLN A 172 14.50 -12.83 45.29
N LEU A 173 13.72 -11.80 44.91
CA LEU A 173 13.65 -10.51 45.65
C LEU A 173 12.27 -9.81 45.49
N ASN A 174 11.56 -9.69 46.62
CA ASN A 174 10.29 -8.98 46.79
C ASN A 174 10.44 -7.46 46.59
N SER A 175 9.55 -6.83 45.81
CA SER A 175 8.90 -5.59 46.26
C SER A 175 7.58 -5.33 45.51
N HIS A 176 6.53 -5.20 46.33
CA HIS A 176 5.29 -4.47 46.07
C HIS A 176 4.36 -4.97 44.95
N VAL A 177 3.41 -5.82 45.36
CA VAL A 177 2.18 -6.11 44.61
C VAL A 177 1.33 -4.83 44.58
N VAL A 178 1.44 -4.04 43.51
CA VAL A 178 0.37 -3.12 43.11
C VAL A 178 -0.46 -3.85 42.08
N THR A 179 -1.71 -4.10 42.41
CA THR A 179 -2.71 -4.55 41.45
C THR A 179 -2.70 -3.57 40.27
N ARG A 180 -2.50 -4.10 39.05
CA ARG A 180 -2.76 -3.34 37.83
C ARG A 180 -4.27 -3.36 37.62
N ASP A 181 -4.95 -2.44 38.29
CA ASP A 181 -6.39 -2.27 38.12
C ASP A 181 -6.65 -1.77 36.70
N ALA A 182 -7.69 -2.33 36.07
CA ALA A 182 -8.17 -1.98 34.73
C ALA A 182 -8.62 -0.51 34.58
N PHE A 183 -8.49 0.31 35.62
CA PHE A 183 -8.78 1.75 35.63
C PHE A 183 -7.58 2.64 35.29
N SER A 184 -6.36 2.12 35.28
CA SER A 184 -5.16 2.92 34.91
C SER A 184 -5.09 3.28 33.42
N TYR A 185 -5.93 2.69 32.58
CA TYR A 185 -5.92 2.91 31.13
C TYR A 185 -6.60 4.22 30.67
N TYR A 186 -7.35 4.88 31.55
CA TYR A 186 -8.07 6.13 31.22
C TYR A 186 -7.52 7.39 31.90
N ALA A 187 -6.46 7.28 32.70
CA ALA A 187 -5.84 8.45 33.35
C ALA A 187 -4.95 9.28 32.41
N ASP A 188 -4.71 8.80 31.18
CA ASP A 188 -3.79 9.45 30.22
C ASP A 188 -4.50 10.18 29.07
N SER A 189 -5.85 10.10 28.99
CA SER A 189 -6.60 10.59 27.81
C SER A 189 -7.12 12.03 27.93
N SER A 190 -6.78 12.78 28.98
CA SER A 190 -7.15 14.20 29.12
C SER A 190 -6.05 15.18 28.68
N SER A 191 -4.96 14.70 28.06
CA SER A 191 -3.88 15.55 27.53
C SER A 191 -3.79 15.58 25.99
N LEU A 192 -4.92 15.47 25.30
CA LEU A 192 -5.00 15.93 23.91
C LEU A 192 -5.41 17.40 23.90
N ASN A 193 -4.43 18.29 23.73
CA ASN A 193 -4.46 19.43 22.80
C ASN A 193 -3.17 20.27 22.96
N ASN A 194 -2.47 20.48 21.84
CA ASN A 194 -1.27 21.31 21.63
C ASN A 194 0.11 20.74 22.01
N GLU A 195 0.68 19.95 21.09
CA GLU A 195 2.09 19.57 21.11
C GLU A 195 3.04 20.54 20.37
N ASN A 196 2.58 21.71 19.90
CA ASN A 196 3.43 22.62 19.11
C ASN A 196 3.52 24.09 19.58
N ASP A 197 2.89 24.47 20.70
CA ASP A 197 3.05 25.81 21.30
C ASP A 197 3.37 25.69 22.80
N ILE A 198 4.52 25.09 23.13
CA ILE A 198 5.01 25.12 24.52
C ILE A 198 5.63 26.49 24.76
N GLU A 199 4.81 27.40 25.28
CA GLU A 199 5.22 28.75 25.64
C GLU A 199 6.03 28.73 26.96
N TYR A 200 7.10 29.52 27.02
CA TYR A 200 8.05 29.57 28.14
C TYR A 200 7.98 30.94 28.85
N LYS A 201 8.09 30.92 30.18
CA LYS A 201 8.28 32.12 31.01
C LYS A 201 9.57 32.01 31.82
N SER A 202 10.16 33.14 32.21
CA SER A 202 11.33 33.14 33.09
C SER A 202 10.91 32.99 34.55
N CYS A 203 11.62 32.16 35.31
CA CYS A 203 11.36 31.97 36.74
C CYS A 203 11.72 33.24 37.54
N PRO A 204 10.84 33.76 38.42
CA PRO A 204 11.11 34.98 39.19
C PRO A 204 12.25 34.84 40.22
N HIS A 205 12.60 33.61 40.59
CA HIS A 205 13.62 33.34 41.61
C HIS A 205 15.03 33.14 41.05
N CYS A 206 15.17 32.61 39.83
CA CYS A 206 16.48 32.26 39.26
C CYS A 206 16.66 32.63 37.79
N ALA A 207 15.67 33.29 37.17
CA ALA A 207 15.65 33.70 35.77
C ALA A 207 15.76 32.58 34.72
N GLU A 208 15.72 31.31 35.12
CA GLU A 208 15.74 30.16 34.20
C GLU A 208 14.41 30.02 33.43
N ASN A 209 14.47 29.55 32.18
CA ASN A 209 13.28 29.36 31.35
C ASN A 209 12.51 28.11 31.79
N ILE A 210 11.25 28.31 32.17
CA ILE A 210 10.34 27.27 32.63
C ILE A 210 9.07 27.27 31.77
N LYS A 211 8.39 26.12 31.69
CA LYS A 211 7.09 26.04 31.03
C LYS A 211 6.08 26.92 31.78
N ILE A 212 5.16 27.59 31.07
CA ILE A 212 4.13 28.43 31.72
C ILE A 212 3.30 27.65 32.75
N THR A 213 3.05 26.38 32.48
CA THR A 213 2.32 25.44 33.35
C THR A 213 3.15 24.89 34.53
N ALA A 214 4.40 25.30 34.71
CA ALA A 214 5.25 24.80 35.79
C ALA A 214 4.87 25.43 37.14
N ILE A 215 4.49 24.59 38.10
CA ILE A 215 4.21 24.97 39.51
C ILE A 215 5.50 25.10 40.33
N LYS A 216 6.56 24.38 39.94
CA LYS A 216 7.84 24.35 40.66
C LYS A 216 9.02 24.43 39.70
N CYS A 217 9.98 25.31 40.00
CA CYS A 217 11.21 25.42 39.22
C CYS A 217 12.15 24.24 39.50
N LYS A 218 12.67 23.60 38.44
CA LYS A 218 13.67 22.53 38.57
C LYS A 218 15.04 23.03 39.05
N HIS A 219 15.37 24.29 38.74
CA HIS A 219 16.69 24.85 39.03
C HIS A 219 16.81 25.34 40.48
N CYS A 220 15.85 26.14 40.97
CA CYS A 220 15.90 26.68 42.34
C CYS A 220 14.95 26.00 43.34
N GLY A 221 14.02 25.16 42.87
CA GLY A 221 13.02 24.51 43.75
C GLY A 221 11.93 25.44 44.29
N GLY A 222 11.91 26.72 43.93
CA GLY A 222 10.86 27.68 44.30
C GLY A 222 9.51 27.34 43.65
N MET A 223 8.42 27.62 44.37
CA MET A 223 7.05 27.52 43.86
C MET A 223 6.70 28.79 43.09
N ILE A 224 6.02 28.64 41.95
CA ILE A 224 5.58 29.75 41.09
C ILE A 224 4.06 29.82 41.22
N ASP A 225 3.60 30.66 42.14
CA ASP A 225 2.18 31.01 42.25
C ASP A 225 1.86 32.04 41.14
N GLU A 226 0.67 31.92 40.53
CA GLU A 226 0.21 32.72 39.38
C GLU A 226 0.19 34.23 39.63
#